data_AF-A0A1F6CVJ4-F1
#
_entry.id   AF-A0A1F6CVJ4-F1
#
_cell.length_a   1.000
_cell.length_b   1.000
_cell.length_c   1.000
_cell.angle_alpha   90.00
_cell.angle_beta   90.00
_cell.angle_gamma   90.00
#
_symmetry.space_group_name_H-M   'P 1'
#
loop_
_entity.id
_entity.type
_entity.pdbx_description
1 polymer ?
#
loop_
_entity_poly.entity_id
_entity_poly.type
_entity_poly.pdbx_seq_one_letter_code
_entity_poly.pdbx_strand_id
1 'polypeptide(L)'
;MKSVKSVYMMTDLEGVAGVDDWDPRHTDYANEAKGVYERSEMQRLLTGEVNAAAEGLFKAGVEEVLINDAHGAGRTILPEELIPGVRIARGRNRPNWLLGISRRFDALVQVGMHAMGYTPNACLAHSMSRGIRYRANGREIGEMGMAACLAGQLGIPWVFTSGDLHACRESETWAPGIVTAPVKEGLSDLCAVHLPPADARNLIRERVQEAVQKAGQIAPVTIQGPVVIEVQREEPWPAKLREGAERIDAFTVRYTGKHFWQAFHHATYGKPDLPLPE
;
A
#
# COMPACT_ATOMS: atom_id res chain seq x y z
N MET A 1 22.98 -15.46 0.06
CA MET A 1 21.94 -14.40 0.13
C MET A 1 21.61 -14.17 1.60
N LYS A 2 21.39 -12.92 2.03
CA LYS A 2 20.95 -12.62 3.40
C LYS A 2 19.58 -13.28 3.62
N SER A 3 19.41 -14.00 4.72
CA SER A 3 18.11 -14.58 5.09
C SER A 3 17.17 -13.45 5.54
N VAL A 4 15.93 -13.44 5.05
CA VAL A 4 14.88 -12.50 5.48
C VAL A 4 14.41 -12.93 6.86
N LYS A 5 14.61 -12.07 7.88
CA LYS A 5 14.25 -12.34 9.28
C LYS A 5 13.21 -11.36 9.81
N SER A 6 13.20 -10.12 9.32
CA SER A 6 12.21 -9.11 9.71
C SER A 6 11.47 -8.56 8.49
N VAL A 7 10.14 -8.57 8.53
CA VAL A 7 9.29 -8.08 7.44
C VAL A 7 8.39 -6.94 7.90
N TYR A 8 8.33 -5.90 7.06
CA TYR A 8 7.35 -4.84 7.15
C TYR A 8 6.18 -5.14 6.20
N MET A 9 4.98 -5.27 6.73
CA MET A 9 3.77 -5.54 5.96
C MET A 9 2.90 -4.30 5.92
N MET A 10 2.69 -3.73 4.74
CA MET A 10 1.68 -2.68 4.54
C MET A 10 0.40 -3.31 4.01
N THR A 11 -0.75 -2.88 4.54
CA THR A 11 -2.04 -3.47 4.18
C THR A 11 -3.00 -2.42 3.66
N ASP A 12 -3.79 -2.79 2.66
CA ASP A 12 -4.93 -2.00 2.21
C ASP A 12 -6.19 -2.87 2.06
N LEU A 13 -7.35 -2.28 1.80
CA LEU A 13 -8.63 -3.01 1.81
C LEU A 13 -9.14 -3.35 0.41
N GLU A 14 -9.00 -2.41 -0.50
CA GLU A 14 -9.66 -2.39 -1.80
C GLU A 14 -9.25 -3.56 -2.68
N GLY A 15 -8.07 -4.17 -2.47
CA GLY A 15 -7.57 -5.29 -3.25
C GLY A 15 -8.01 -6.68 -2.77
N VAL A 16 -8.65 -6.78 -1.61
CA VAL A 16 -8.97 -8.05 -0.93
C VAL A 16 -10.01 -8.86 -1.70
N ALA A 17 -9.89 -10.20 -1.68
CA ALA A 17 -10.91 -11.08 -2.22
C ALA A 17 -12.24 -10.94 -1.46
N GLY A 18 -13.34 -10.75 -2.20
CA GLY A 18 -14.66 -10.45 -1.65
C GLY A 18 -14.93 -8.97 -1.34
N VAL A 19 -14.00 -8.06 -1.68
CA VAL A 19 -14.22 -6.61 -1.57
C VAL A 19 -14.31 -5.99 -2.96
N ASP A 20 -15.46 -5.44 -3.32
CA ASP A 20 -15.73 -4.75 -4.60
C ASP A 20 -16.48 -3.42 -4.45
N ASP A 21 -16.75 -3.01 -3.22
CA ASP A 21 -17.35 -1.73 -2.88
C ASP A 21 -16.50 -0.96 -1.84
N TRP A 22 -16.71 0.35 -1.76
CA TRP A 22 -15.96 1.24 -0.88
C TRP A 22 -16.26 0.96 0.60
N ASP A 23 -15.27 1.16 1.47
CA ASP A 23 -15.48 1.09 2.93
C ASP A 23 -16.64 2.03 3.34
N PRO A 24 -17.71 1.51 3.95
CA PRO A 24 -18.93 2.28 4.18
C PRO A 24 -18.76 3.37 5.25
N ARG A 25 -17.57 3.55 5.84
CA ARG A 25 -17.21 4.64 6.78
C ARG A 25 -17.62 6.05 6.41
N HIS A 26 -17.78 6.33 5.12
CA HIS A 26 -18.12 7.64 4.59
C HIS A 26 -19.55 7.73 4.06
N THR A 27 -20.33 6.66 4.19
CA THR A 27 -21.76 6.62 3.85
C THR A 27 -22.59 7.29 4.94
N ASP A 28 -23.82 7.66 4.60
CA ASP A 28 -24.81 8.19 5.54
C ASP A 28 -25.26 7.14 6.56
N TYR A 29 -25.25 5.85 6.18
CA TYR A 29 -25.63 4.72 7.03
C TYR A 29 -24.44 4.08 7.79
N ALA A 30 -23.27 4.73 7.81
CA ALA A 30 -22.03 4.17 8.38
C ALA A 30 -22.15 3.71 9.85
N ASN A 31 -22.98 4.40 10.64
CA ASN A 31 -23.23 4.12 12.05
C ASN A 31 -24.49 3.25 12.29
N GLU A 32 -25.17 2.84 11.23
CA GLU A 32 -26.32 1.95 11.30
C GLU A 32 -25.89 0.48 11.25
N ALA A 33 -26.80 -0.43 11.62
CA ALA A 33 -26.52 -1.86 11.63
C ALA A 33 -25.98 -2.38 10.29
N LYS A 34 -26.49 -1.85 9.17
CA LYS A 34 -26.01 -2.17 7.82
C LYS A 34 -24.54 -1.80 7.63
N GLY A 35 -24.18 -0.53 7.85
CA GLY A 35 -22.81 -0.05 7.64
C GLY A 35 -21.80 -0.71 8.60
N VAL A 36 -22.22 -0.97 9.85
CA VAL A 36 -21.41 -1.72 10.82
C VAL A 36 -21.18 -3.16 10.34
N TYR A 37 -22.21 -3.83 9.84
CA TYR A 37 -22.12 -5.21 9.35
C TYR A 37 -21.21 -5.31 8.11
N GLU A 38 -21.47 -4.50 7.08
CA GLU A 38 -20.69 -4.48 5.83
C GLU A 38 -19.21 -4.21 6.12
N ARG A 39 -18.92 -3.19 6.94
CA ARG A 39 -17.54 -2.91 7.32
C ARG A 39 -16.92 -4.07 8.08
N SER A 40 -17.64 -4.67 9.02
CA SER A 40 -17.12 -5.80 9.81
C SER A 40 -16.80 -7.01 8.94
N GLU A 41 -17.56 -7.25 7.86
CA GLU A 41 -17.26 -8.27 6.86
C GLU A 41 -15.95 -7.99 6.13
N MET A 42 -15.80 -6.77 5.57
CA MET A 42 -14.58 -6.34 4.90
C MET A 42 -13.34 -6.45 5.82
N GLN A 43 -13.50 -6.08 7.11
CA GLN A 43 -12.43 -6.19 8.11
C GLN A 43 -12.02 -7.65 8.37
N ARG A 44 -12.97 -8.60 8.45
CA ARG A 44 -12.68 -10.04 8.58
C ARG A 44 -11.98 -10.59 7.34
N LEU A 45 -12.40 -10.16 6.14
CA LEU A 45 -11.77 -10.56 4.89
C LEU A 45 -10.30 -10.14 4.85
N LEU A 46 -10.02 -8.85 5.08
CA LEU A 46 -8.64 -8.33 5.11
C LEU A 46 -7.81 -8.98 6.21
N THR A 47 -8.35 -9.08 7.43
CA THR A 47 -7.61 -9.69 8.55
C THR A 47 -7.24 -11.15 8.24
N GLY A 48 -8.12 -11.89 7.56
CA GLY A 48 -7.84 -13.24 7.10
C GLY A 48 -6.71 -13.33 6.06
N GLU A 49 -6.65 -12.41 5.10
CA GLU A 49 -5.54 -12.36 4.13
C GLU A 49 -4.21 -11.96 4.78
N VAL A 50 -4.23 -10.99 5.70
CA VAL A 50 -3.07 -10.57 6.49
C VAL A 50 -2.54 -11.71 7.35
N ASN A 51 -3.41 -12.47 8.01
CA ASN A 51 -3.04 -13.67 8.75
C ASN A 51 -2.41 -14.72 7.84
N ALA A 52 -2.98 -14.97 6.65
CA ALA A 52 -2.42 -15.92 5.71
C ALA A 52 -1.02 -15.52 5.20
N ALA A 53 -0.80 -14.23 4.95
CA ALA A 53 0.52 -13.69 4.63
C ALA A 53 1.49 -13.90 5.79
N ALA A 54 1.11 -13.54 7.02
CA ALA A 54 1.96 -13.72 8.20
C ALA A 54 2.29 -15.19 8.49
N GLU A 55 1.33 -16.10 8.36
CA GLU A 55 1.58 -17.55 8.45
C GLU A 55 2.59 -18.03 7.40
N GLY A 56 2.47 -17.55 6.16
CA GLY A 56 3.42 -17.86 5.09
C GLY A 56 4.82 -17.35 5.40
N LEU A 57 4.93 -16.11 5.90
CA LEU A 57 6.20 -15.52 6.33
C LEU A 57 6.87 -16.35 7.44
N PHE A 58 6.12 -16.72 8.49
CA PHE A 58 6.65 -17.56 9.57
C PHE A 58 7.09 -18.94 9.07
N LYS A 59 6.33 -19.56 8.15
CA LYS A 59 6.72 -20.83 7.51
C LYS A 59 8.00 -20.71 6.68
N ALA A 60 8.27 -19.53 6.11
CA ALA A 60 9.51 -19.24 5.40
C ALA A 60 10.69 -18.88 6.32
N GLY A 61 10.52 -18.91 7.64
CA GLY A 61 11.58 -18.66 8.62
C GLY A 61 11.81 -17.19 8.97
N VAL A 62 10.84 -16.31 8.64
CA VAL A 62 10.77 -14.94 9.16
C VAL A 62 10.44 -15.00 10.66
N GLU A 63 11.07 -14.15 11.45
CA GLU A 63 10.97 -14.15 12.91
C GLU A 63 10.17 -12.94 13.42
N GLU A 64 10.12 -11.87 12.64
CA GLU A 64 9.39 -10.66 13.00
C GLU A 64 8.53 -10.15 11.85
N VAL A 65 7.27 -9.84 12.15
CA VAL A 65 6.34 -9.19 11.22
C VAL A 65 5.72 -7.97 11.90
N LEU A 66 5.93 -6.78 11.32
CA LEU A 66 5.22 -5.56 11.69
C LEU A 66 4.17 -5.23 10.63
N ILE A 67 2.90 -5.27 11.00
CA ILE A 67 1.76 -4.94 10.16
C ILE A 67 1.43 -3.46 10.33
N ASN A 68 1.44 -2.70 9.24
CA ASN A 68 0.91 -1.35 9.16
C ASN A 68 -0.50 -1.39 8.57
N ASP A 69 -1.50 -1.21 9.44
CA ASP A 69 -2.92 -1.06 9.05
C ASP A 69 -3.05 0.29 8.30
N ALA A 70 -2.80 0.31 6.99
CA ALA A 70 -2.62 1.55 6.24
C ALA A 70 -3.90 2.08 5.59
N HIS A 71 -4.93 1.24 5.45
CA HIS A 71 -6.21 1.62 4.85
C HIS A 71 -6.90 2.75 5.65
N GLY A 72 -7.00 3.93 5.02
CA GLY A 72 -7.72 5.10 5.53
C GLY A 72 -7.40 5.46 6.99
N ALA A 73 -8.35 5.18 7.90
CA ALA A 73 -8.27 5.57 9.32
C ALA A 73 -7.34 4.69 10.17
N GLY A 74 -6.78 3.62 9.61
CA GLY A 74 -5.91 2.69 10.34
C GLY A 74 -6.64 1.94 11.46
N ARG A 75 -7.87 1.51 11.17
CA ARG A 75 -8.73 0.72 12.06
C ARG A 75 -9.50 -0.32 11.24
N THR A 76 -8.80 -1.02 10.37
CA THR A 76 -9.39 -1.94 9.40
C THR A 76 -9.04 -3.38 9.74
N ILE A 77 -7.89 -3.61 10.37
CA ILE A 77 -7.56 -4.94 10.91
C ILE A 77 -8.32 -5.16 12.23
N LEU A 78 -8.73 -6.41 12.50
CA LEU A 78 -9.30 -6.84 13.78
C LEU A 78 -8.18 -7.40 14.68
N PRO A 79 -7.69 -6.66 15.70
CA PRO A 79 -6.56 -7.11 16.51
C PRO A 79 -6.80 -8.42 17.24
N GLU A 80 -8.04 -8.66 17.67
CA GLU A 80 -8.46 -9.89 18.36
C GLU A 80 -8.44 -11.13 17.46
N GLU A 81 -8.43 -10.95 16.13
CA GLU A 81 -8.38 -12.04 15.16
C GLU A 81 -6.97 -12.24 14.57
N LEU A 82 -5.99 -11.40 14.92
CA LEU A 82 -4.62 -11.56 14.44
C LEU A 82 -3.96 -12.81 15.05
N ILE A 83 -3.21 -13.54 14.22
CA ILE A 83 -2.39 -14.66 14.69
C ILE A 83 -1.32 -14.18 15.69
N PRO A 84 -0.89 -15.03 16.64
CA PRO A 84 0.19 -14.68 17.55
C PRO A 84 1.52 -14.45 16.81
N GLY A 85 2.41 -13.66 17.44
CA GLY A 85 3.77 -13.41 16.93
C GLY A 85 3.92 -12.19 16.02
N VAL A 86 2.80 -11.61 15.55
CA VAL A 86 2.83 -10.34 14.79
C VAL A 86 2.76 -9.14 15.73
N ARG A 87 3.22 -7.98 15.24
CA ARG A 87 2.95 -6.67 15.84
C ARG A 87 2.15 -5.83 14.86
N ILE A 88 1.31 -4.93 15.36
CA ILE A 88 0.51 -4.04 14.54
C ILE A 88 0.75 -2.56 14.89
N ALA A 89 1.00 -1.76 13.86
CA ALA A 89 1.00 -0.31 13.89
C ALA A 89 -0.32 0.19 13.30
N ARG A 90 -1.11 0.92 14.10
CA ARG A 90 -2.46 1.38 13.74
C ARG A 90 -2.83 2.67 14.46
N GLY A 91 -3.89 3.34 13.99
CA GLY A 91 -4.38 4.60 14.58
C GLY A 91 -4.29 5.81 13.64
N ARG A 92 -4.81 6.95 14.12
CA ARG A 92 -4.89 8.24 13.42
C ARG A 92 -3.85 9.23 13.95
N ASN A 93 -3.72 10.39 13.30
CA ASN A 93 -2.74 11.45 13.65
C ASN A 93 -1.30 10.91 13.63
N ARG A 94 -0.98 10.18 12.56
CA ARG A 94 0.25 9.44 12.40
C ARG A 94 1.46 10.37 12.26
N PRO A 95 2.61 10.08 12.89
CA PRO A 95 3.83 10.87 12.70
C PRO A 95 4.37 10.79 11.27
N ASN A 96 4.13 9.68 10.57
CA ASN A 96 4.47 9.46 9.16
C ASN A 96 3.54 8.38 8.55
N TRP A 97 3.66 8.12 7.24
CA TRP A 97 2.77 7.17 6.56
C TRP A 97 3.09 5.70 6.87
N LEU A 98 4.38 5.34 6.84
CA LEU A 98 4.90 4.00 7.11
C LEU A 98 5.29 3.85 8.59
N LEU A 99 4.27 3.76 9.45
CA LEU A 99 4.45 3.69 10.90
C LEU A 99 5.40 2.57 11.33
N GLY A 100 6.39 2.91 12.16
CA GLY A 100 7.33 1.95 12.75
C GLY A 100 8.34 1.33 11.79
N ILE A 101 8.40 1.79 10.53
CA ILE A 101 9.42 1.36 9.57
C ILE A 101 10.80 1.87 9.99
N SER A 102 11.85 1.08 9.71
CA SER A 102 13.26 1.42 9.90
C SER A 102 14.17 0.53 9.06
N ARG A 103 15.47 0.83 9.00
CA ARG A 103 16.46 0.06 8.21
C ARG A 103 16.68 -1.38 8.69
N ARG A 104 16.11 -1.76 9.83
CA ARG A 104 16.23 -3.11 10.40
C ARG A 104 15.39 -4.16 9.67
N PHE A 105 14.39 -3.76 8.89
CA PHE A 105 13.57 -4.70 8.13
C PHE A 105 14.31 -5.18 6.88
N ASP A 106 14.15 -6.46 6.56
CA ASP A 106 14.80 -7.10 5.42
C ASP A 106 13.95 -7.03 4.15
N ALA A 107 12.63 -6.89 4.27
CA ALA A 107 11.74 -6.81 3.13
C ALA A 107 10.42 -6.07 3.46
N LEU A 108 9.87 -5.44 2.42
CA LEU A 108 8.52 -4.92 2.36
C LEU A 108 7.62 -5.93 1.64
N VAL A 109 6.48 -6.23 2.25
CA VAL A 109 5.37 -6.96 1.62
C VAL A 109 4.10 -6.12 1.67
N GLN A 110 3.25 -6.23 0.67
CA GLN A 110 2.00 -5.49 0.58
C GLN A 110 0.81 -6.44 0.38
N VAL A 111 -0.27 -6.24 1.13
CA VAL A 111 -1.43 -7.15 1.16
C VAL A 111 -2.72 -6.36 0.97
N GLY A 112 -3.61 -6.86 0.11
CA GLY A 112 -4.92 -6.25 -0.14
C GLY A 112 -4.84 -4.98 -1.00
N MET A 113 -3.83 -4.88 -1.88
CA MET A 113 -3.56 -3.66 -2.64
C MET A 113 -4.42 -3.50 -3.88
N HIS A 114 -4.72 -2.26 -4.25
CA HIS A 114 -5.41 -1.90 -5.48
C HIS A 114 -4.48 -1.17 -6.46
N ALA A 115 -4.91 -1.07 -7.72
CA ALA A 115 -4.18 -0.33 -8.74
C ALA A 115 -4.31 1.19 -8.53
N MET A 116 -3.35 1.94 -9.05
CA MET A 116 -3.36 3.40 -9.05
C MET A 116 -4.56 3.96 -9.80
N GLY A 117 -4.91 5.21 -9.48
CA GLY A 117 -6.06 5.89 -10.08
C GLY A 117 -5.99 5.89 -11.60
N TYR A 118 -7.16 5.80 -12.23
CA TYR A 118 -7.33 5.78 -13.69
C TYR A 118 -6.70 4.58 -14.40
N THR A 119 -6.37 3.50 -13.68
CA THR A 119 -6.04 2.22 -14.30
C THR A 119 -7.30 1.63 -14.94
N PRO A 120 -7.34 1.40 -16.26
CA PRO A 120 -8.53 0.87 -16.92
C PRO A 120 -8.95 -0.49 -16.38
N ASN A 121 -10.26 -0.66 -16.16
CA ASN A 121 -10.89 -1.89 -15.66
C ASN A 121 -10.49 -2.32 -14.24
N ALA A 122 -9.64 -1.57 -13.54
CA ALA A 122 -9.27 -1.93 -12.18
C ALA A 122 -10.39 -1.59 -11.18
N CYS A 123 -10.67 -2.51 -10.27
CA CYS A 123 -11.68 -2.35 -9.23
C CYS A 123 -11.14 -1.44 -8.11
N LEU A 124 -11.92 -0.44 -7.71
CA LEU A 124 -11.63 0.53 -6.65
C LEU A 124 -10.32 1.31 -6.87
N ALA A 125 -9.95 1.54 -8.14
CA ALA A 125 -8.66 2.13 -8.49
C ALA A 125 -8.59 3.62 -8.13
N HIS A 126 -7.62 3.98 -7.28
CA HIS A 126 -7.39 5.36 -6.86
C HIS A 126 -5.94 5.56 -6.36
N SER A 127 -5.59 6.78 -5.95
CA SER A 127 -4.28 7.05 -5.36
C SER A 127 -4.40 8.12 -4.29
N MET A 128 -4.26 7.72 -3.02
CA MET A 128 -4.54 8.45 -1.78
C MET A 128 -6.00 8.86 -1.61
N SER A 129 -6.63 9.32 -2.69
CA SER A 129 -8.04 9.66 -2.81
C SER A 129 -8.46 9.55 -4.26
N ARG A 130 -9.76 9.46 -4.51
CA ARG A 130 -10.33 9.45 -5.87
C ARG A 130 -10.04 10.78 -6.60
N GLY A 131 -9.91 10.71 -7.92
CA GLY A 131 -9.72 11.89 -8.78
C GLY A 131 -8.32 12.51 -8.72
N ILE A 132 -7.30 11.80 -8.21
CA ILE A 132 -5.93 12.31 -8.10
C ILE A 132 -4.97 11.43 -8.91
N ARG A 133 -4.11 12.05 -9.72
CA ARG A 133 -2.92 11.42 -10.32
C ARG A 133 -1.67 11.90 -9.62
N TYR A 134 -0.77 10.97 -9.34
CA TYR A 134 0.56 11.28 -8.85
C TYR A 134 1.60 10.89 -9.89
N ARG A 135 2.62 11.73 -10.07
CA ARG A 135 3.80 11.42 -10.87
C ARG A 135 5.06 11.65 -10.05
N ALA A 136 6.01 10.73 -10.15
CA ALA A 136 7.35 10.88 -9.62
C ALA A 136 8.35 10.89 -10.78
N ASN A 137 9.07 12.01 -10.96
CA ASN A 137 9.97 12.25 -12.10
C ASN A 137 9.29 11.95 -13.46
N GLY A 138 8.03 12.36 -13.61
CA GLY A 138 7.23 12.18 -14.83
C GLY A 138 6.57 10.81 -15.00
N ARG A 139 6.89 9.81 -14.16
CA ARG A 139 6.26 8.48 -14.19
C ARG A 139 5.05 8.44 -13.25
N GLU A 140 3.90 7.95 -13.72
CA GLU A 140 2.72 7.74 -12.86
C GLU A 140 3.00 6.72 -11.76
N ILE A 141 2.54 7.00 -10.54
CA ILE A 141 2.82 6.21 -9.34
C ILE A 141 1.59 6.10 -8.44
N GLY A 142 1.21 4.88 -8.09
CA GLY A 142 0.20 4.59 -7.08
C GLY A 142 0.75 4.47 -5.67
N GLU A 143 -0.14 4.15 -4.72
CA GLU A 143 0.22 4.02 -3.30
C GLU A 143 1.25 2.93 -3.05
N MET A 144 1.11 1.80 -3.73
CA MET A 144 2.07 0.70 -3.67
C MET A 144 3.50 1.18 -4.01
N GLY A 145 3.64 1.85 -5.16
CA GLY A 145 4.91 2.40 -5.62
C GLY A 145 5.46 3.49 -4.70
N MET A 146 4.61 4.37 -4.16
CA MET A 146 5.03 5.39 -3.20
C MET A 146 5.62 4.75 -1.93
N ALA A 147 4.93 3.76 -1.37
CA ALA A 147 5.39 3.04 -0.19
C ALA A 147 6.68 2.27 -0.47
N ALA A 148 6.79 1.63 -1.65
CA ALA A 148 8.01 0.96 -2.09
C ALA A 148 9.20 1.93 -2.22
N CYS A 149 8.99 3.12 -2.77
CA CYS A 149 10.02 4.15 -2.87
C CYS A 149 10.49 4.65 -1.49
N LEU A 150 9.57 4.84 -0.54
CA LEU A 150 9.91 5.23 0.83
C LEU A 150 10.72 4.13 1.54
N ALA A 151 10.30 2.87 1.43
CA ALA A 151 11.02 1.73 1.99
C ALA A 151 12.39 1.52 1.30
N GLY A 152 12.47 1.73 -0.01
CA GLY A 152 13.69 1.55 -0.77
C GLY A 152 14.79 2.55 -0.42
N GLN A 153 14.45 3.76 0.06
CA GLN A 153 15.43 4.69 0.63
C GLN A 153 16.07 4.20 1.94
N LEU A 154 15.42 3.25 2.61
CA LEU A 154 15.97 2.55 3.78
C LEU A 154 16.72 1.28 3.36
N GLY A 155 16.84 1.01 2.05
CA GLY A 155 17.47 -0.19 1.50
C GLY A 155 16.57 -1.43 1.54
N ILE A 156 15.28 -1.26 1.80
CA ILE A 156 14.33 -2.37 1.96
C ILE A 156 13.71 -2.73 0.60
N PRO A 157 13.90 -3.96 0.09
CA PRO A 157 13.28 -4.40 -1.14
C PRO A 157 11.77 -4.69 -0.98
N TRP A 158 10.99 -4.35 -1.99
CA TRP A 158 9.58 -4.72 -2.08
C TRP A 158 9.46 -6.07 -2.79
N VAL A 159 9.14 -7.12 -2.04
CA VAL A 159 9.30 -8.50 -2.52
C VAL A 159 7.98 -9.20 -2.83
N PHE A 160 6.86 -8.70 -2.28
CA PHE A 160 5.56 -9.33 -2.42
C PHE A 160 4.40 -8.33 -2.51
N THR A 161 3.41 -8.66 -3.34
CA THR A 161 2.12 -7.96 -3.43
C THR A 161 0.98 -8.95 -3.59
N SER A 162 -0.07 -8.82 -2.77
CA SER A 162 -1.39 -9.40 -3.06
C SER A 162 -2.45 -8.32 -3.25
N GLY A 163 -3.45 -8.63 -4.06
CA GLY A 163 -4.55 -7.71 -4.33
C GLY A 163 -5.27 -8.00 -5.66
N ASP A 164 -5.74 -6.93 -6.31
CA ASP A 164 -6.26 -7.01 -7.68
C ASP A 164 -5.16 -7.42 -8.68
N LEU A 165 -5.51 -8.16 -9.73
CA LEU A 165 -4.65 -8.46 -10.87
C LEU A 165 -3.98 -7.22 -11.47
N HIS A 166 -4.71 -6.11 -11.58
CA HIS A 166 -4.15 -4.84 -12.06
C HIS A 166 -3.13 -4.26 -11.10
N ALA A 167 -3.33 -4.42 -9.79
CA ALA A 167 -2.35 -4.01 -8.77
C ALA A 167 -1.06 -4.86 -8.85
N CYS A 168 -1.22 -6.17 -9.06
CA CYS A 168 -0.10 -7.08 -9.29
C CYS A 168 0.71 -6.67 -10.53
N ARG A 169 0.05 -6.39 -11.66
CA ARG A 169 0.70 -5.91 -12.88
C ARG A 169 1.42 -4.58 -12.67
N GLU A 170 0.80 -3.63 -11.97
CA GLU A 170 1.44 -2.36 -11.61
C GLU A 170 2.73 -2.60 -10.82
N SER A 171 2.68 -3.47 -9.80
CA SER A 171 3.83 -3.78 -8.96
C SER A 171 5.02 -4.35 -9.74
N GLU A 172 4.75 -5.23 -10.71
CA GLU A 172 5.77 -5.84 -11.57
C GLU A 172 6.48 -4.80 -12.45
N THR A 173 5.80 -3.70 -12.81
CA THR A 173 6.45 -2.61 -13.55
C THR A 173 7.45 -1.81 -12.69
N TRP A 174 7.26 -1.81 -11.37
CA TRP A 174 8.08 -1.04 -10.43
C TRP A 174 9.21 -1.86 -9.81
N ALA A 175 8.95 -3.12 -9.48
CA ALA A 175 9.89 -4.04 -8.86
C ALA A 175 10.07 -5.30 -9.73
N PRO A 176 11.00 -5.28 -10.71
CA PRO A 176 11.27 -6.46 -11.53
C PRO A 176 11.63 -7.68 -10.67
N GLY A 177 10.93 -8.78 -10.87
CA GLY A 177 11.11 -10.02 -10.11
C GLY A 177 10.30 -10.14 -8.82
N ILE A 178 9.47 -9.15 -8.49
CA ILE A 178 8.50 -9.23 -7.39
C ILE A 178 7.57 -10.43 -7.55
N VAL A 179 7.20 -11.06 -6.43
CA VAL A 179 6.21 -12.14 -6.42
C VAL A 179 4.82 -11.54 -6.16
N THR A 180 3.88 -11.86 -7.02
CA THR A 180 2.50 -11.38 -6.94
C THR A 180 1.49 -12.50 -6.66
N ALA A 181 0.37 -12.14 -6.02
CA ALA A 181 -0.77 -13.00 -5.72
C ALA A 181 -2.09 -12.27 -6.08
N PRO A 182 -2.56 -12.38 -7.34
CA PRO A 182 -3.82 -11.79 -7.75
C PRO A 182 -4.99 -12.58 -7.17
N VAL A 183 -5.70 -12.00 -6.21
CA VAL A 183 -6.82 -12.66 -5.51
C VAL A 183 -8.19 -12.26 -6.07
N LYS A 184 -8.22 -11.25 -6.93
CA LYS A 184 -9.35 -10.88 -7.77
C LYS A 184 -8.87 -10.24 -9.07
N GLU A 185 -9.75 -10.18 -10.07
CA GLU A 185 -9.53 -9.49 -11.33
C GLU A 185 -10.60 -8.42 -11.53
N GLY A 186 -10.19 -7.15 -11.50
CA GLY A 186 -11.08 -6.03 -11.82
C GLY A 186 -11.60 -6.08 -13.25
N LEU A 187 -12.91 -5.85 -13.40
CA LEU A 187 -13.61 -5.69 -14.68
C LEU A 187 -14.09 -4.24 -14.89
N SER A 188 -14.40 -3.52 -13.81
CA SER A 188 -14.73 -2.09 -13.79
C SER A 188 -14.57 -1.54 -12.36
N ASP A 189 -14.90 -0.26 -12.13
CA ASP A 189 -14.69 0.43 -10.85
C ASP A 189 -15.24 -0.35 -9.63
N LEU A 190 -16.44 -0.90 -9.75
CA LEU A 190 -17.14 -1.63 -8.66
C LEU A 190 -17.46 -3.07 -9.05
N CYS A 191 -16.63 -3.70 -9.89
CA CYS A 191 -16.89 -5.05 -10.36
C CYS A 191 -15.59 -5.82 -10.59
N ALA A 192 -15.53 -7.04 -10.05
CA ALA A 192 -14.39 -7.93 -10.21
C ALA A 192 -14.82 -9.40 -10.18
N VAL A 193 -13.96 -10.28 -10.70
CA VAL A 193 -14.04 -11.73 -10.49
C VAL A 193 -13.14 -12.07 -9.30
N HIS A 194 -13.70 -12.69 -8.26
CA HIS A 194 -12.97 -12.98 -7.03
C HIS A 194 -12.62 -14.46 -6.91
N LEU A 195 -11.46 -14.74 -6.33
CA LEU A 195 -11.24 -16.02 -5.69
C LEU A 195 -12.12 -16.13 -4.43
N PRO A 196 -12.59 -17.34 -4.07
CA PRO A 196 -13.12 -17.57 -2.72
C PRO A 196 -12.09 -17.16 -1.66
N PRO A 197 -12.48 -16.57 -0.52
CA PRO A 197 -11.53 -16.10 0.49
C PRO A 197 -10.57 -17.18 1.01
N ALA A 198 -11.01 -18.44 1.07
CA ALA A 198 -10.14 -19.56 1.44
C ALA A 198 -9.01 -19.78 0.41
N ASP A 199 -9.33 -19.69 -0.87
CA ASP A 199 -8.38 -19.88 -1.98
C ASP A 199 -7.42 -18.70 -2.08
N ALA A 200 -7.93 -17.46 -1.92
CA ALA A 200 -7.12 -16.25 -1.84
C ALA A 200 -6.06 -16.35 -0.72
N ARG A 201 -6.47 -16.77 0.48
CA ARG A 201 -5.56 -16.98 1.62
C ARG A 201 -4.53 -18.06 1.34
N ASN A 202 -4.92 -19.16 0.68
CA ASN A 202 -3.97 -20.21 0.29
C ASN A 202 -2.93 -19.70 -0.70
N LEU A 203 -3.37 -18.98 -1.73
CA LEU A 203 -2.49 -18.36 -2.72
C LEU A 203 -1.51 -17.38 -2.06
N ILE A 204 -2.00 -16.46 -1.22
CA ILE A 204 -1.17 -15.49 -0.51
C ILE A 204 -0.10 -16.19 0.34
N ARG A 205 -0.51 -17.21 1.11
CA ARG A 205 0.39 -17.96 1.99
C ARG A 205 1.51 -18.65 1.21
N GLU A 206 1.19 -19.26 0.07
CA GLU A 206 2.19 -19.91 -0.78
C GLU A 206 3.14 -18.90 -1.43
N ARG A 207 2.57 -17.86 -2.06
CA ARG A 207 3.34 -16.90 -2.85
C ARG A 207 4.24 -16.03 -1.97
N VAL A 208 3.82 -15.67 -0.77
CA VAL A 208 4.69 -14.92 0.15
C VAL A 208 5.91 -15.73 0.59
N GLN A 209 5.80 -17.07 0.69
CA GLN A 209 6.96 -17.94 0.97
C GLN A 209 7.96 -17.92 -0.18
N GLU A 210 7.48 -17.96 -1.42
CA GLU A 210 8.32 -17.80 -2.61
C GLU A 210 9.00 -16.43 -2.65
N ALA A 211 8.28 -15.36 -2.28
CA ALA A 211 8.83 -14.01 -2.17
C ALA A 211 10.03 -13.94 -1.22
N VAL A 212 9.93 -14.60 -0.06
CA VAL A 212 11.04 -14.68 0.91
C VAL A 212 12.27 -15.37 0.30
N GLN A 213 12.08 -16.44 -0.48
CA GLN A 213 13.18 -17.13 -1.15
C GLN A 213 13.84 -16.28 -2.25
N LYS A 214 13.05 -15.46 -2.94
CA LYS A 214 13.52 -14.58 -4.03
C LYS A 214 13.99 -13.21 -3.56
N ALA A 215 13.74 -12.83 -2.32
CA ALA A 215 14.01 -11.49 -1.79
C ALA A 215 15.42 -10.96 -2.09
N GLY A 216 16.44 -11.82 -1.99
CA GLY A 216 17.84 -11.46 -2.28
C GLY A 216 18.16 -11.15 -3.74
N GLN A 217 17.20 -11.33 -4.66
CA GLN A 217 17.31 -11.08 -6.09
C GLN A 217 16.55 -9.81 -6.52
N ILE A 218 15.77 -9.21 -5.62
CA ILE A 218 14.92 -8.06 -5.91
C ILE A 218 15.60 -6.81 -5.34
N ALA A 219 15.86 -5.83 -6.21
CA ALA A 219 16.46 -4.57 -5.80
C ALA A 219 15.43 -3.66 -5.10
N PRO A 220 15.82 -2.86 -4.10
CA PRO A 220 14.98 -1.81 -3.56
C PRO A 220 14.53 -0.82 -4.63
N VAL A 221 13.24 -0.48 -4.63
CA VAL A 221 12.68 0.52 -5.55
C VAL A 221 13.14 1.89 -5.10
N THR A 222 13.94 2.57 -5.94
CA THR A 222 14.45 3.91 -5.65
C THR A 222 14.27 4.82 -6.86
N ILE A 223 14.00 6.09 -6.59
CA ILE A 223 14.02 7.14 -7.61
C ILE A 223 15.23 8.02 -7.33
N GLN A 224 16.13 8.09 -8.31
CA GLN A 224 17.37 8.86 -8.19
C GLN A 224 17.06 10.36 -8.12
N GLY A 225 17.77 11.05 -7.23
CA GLY A 225 17.56 12.47 -6.96
C GLY A 225 18.10 13.38 -8.08
N PRO A 226 17.60 14.63 -8.17
CA PRO A 226 16.49 15.20 -7.39
C PRO A 226 15.14 14.55 -7.75
N VAL A 227 14.26 14.44 -6.76
CA VAL A 227 12.91 13.86 -6.93
C VAL A 227 11.87 14.96 -7.03
N VAL A 228 11.03 14.85 -8.05
CA VAL A 228 9.91 15.73 -8.34
C VAL A 228 8.63 14.93 -8.20
N ILE A 229 7.75 15.33 -7.29
CA ILE A 229 6.39 14.79 -7.16
C ILE A 229 5.40 15.81 -7.71
N GLU A 230 4.62 15.40 -8.70
CA GLU A 230 3.51 16.18 -9.24
C GLU A 230 2.21 15.52 -8.79
N VAL A 231 1.32 16.34 -8.24
CA VAL A 231 -0.03 15.95 -7.85
C VAL A 231 -0.98 16.67 -8.77
N GLN A 232 -1.80 15.93 -9.50
CA GLN A 232 -2.81 16.44 -10.42
C GLN A 232 -4.20 16.03 -9.95
N ARG A 233 -5.17 16.94 -9.94
CA ARG A 233 -6.58 16.64 -9.62
C ARG A 233 -7.48 16.97 -10.80
N GLU A 234 -8.71 16.45 -10.79
CA GLU A 234 -9.72 16.75 -11.80
C GLU A 234 -10.20 18.20 -11.74
N GLU A 235 -10.27 18.77 -10.54
CA GLU A 235 -10.71 20.15 -10.31
C GLU A 235 -9.54 21.09 -9.98
N PRO A 236 -9.64 22.39 -10.33
CA PRO A 236 -8.59 23.36 -10.02
C PRO A 236 -8.26 23.44 -8.53
N TRP A 237 -6.97 23.40 -8.17
CA TRP A 237 -6.52 23.38 -6.78
C TRP A 237 -5.03 23.74 -6.65
N PRO A 238 -4.51 23.95 -5.42
CA PRO A 238 -5.20 24.46 -4.24
C PRO A 238 -5.37 25.99 -4.34
N ALA A 239 -6.19 26.62 -3.49
CA ALA A 239 -6.25 28.09 -3.44
C ALA A 239 -4.93 28.73 -2.97
N LYS A 240 -4.21 28.05 -2.07
CA LYS A 240 -2.91 28.48 -1.52
C LYS A 240 -1.91 27.33 -1.62
N LEU A 241 -0.73 27.62 -2.16
CA LEU A 241 0.37 26.65 -2.21
C LEU A 241 1.04 26.51 -0.84
N ARG A 242 1.60 25.33 -0.61
CA ARG A 242 2.55 25.11 0.49
C ARG A 242 3.85 25.83 0.16
N GLU A 243 4.59 26.23 1.19
CA GLU A 243 5.90 26.86 1.00
C GLU A 243 6.84 25.91 0.25
N GLY A 244 7.49 26.40 -0.80
CA GLY A 244 8.37 25.59 -1.65
C GLY A 244 7.64 24.68 -2.66
N ALA A 245 6.31 24.71 -2.73
CA ALA A 245 5.55 24.07 -3.80
C ALA A 245 5.40 25.01 -5.00
N GLU A 246 5.36 24.45 -6.21
CA GLU A 246 5.22 25.18 -7.47
C GLU A 246 3.87 24.82 -8.13
N ARG A 247 3.14 25.83 -8.62
CA ARG A 247 1.95 25.61 -9.45
C ARG A 247 2.40 25.48 -10.90
N ILE A 248 2.09 24.33 -11.51
CA ILE A 248 2.41 24.08 -12.93
C ILE A 248 1.26 24.57 -13.82
N ASP A 249 0.04 24.27 -13.42
CA ASP A 249 -1.18 24.73 -14.07
C ASP A 249 -2.33 24.81 -13.03
N ALA A 250 -3.58 24.97 -13.49
CA ALA A 250 -4.74 25.05 -12.60
C ALA A 250 -4.97 23.76 -11.79
N PHE A 251 -4.51 22.61 -12.29
CA PHE A 251 -4.82 21.27 -11.81
C PHE A 251 -3.61 20.56 -11.18
N THR A 252 -2.39 21.06 -11.41
CA THR A 252 -1.15 20.36 -11.08
C THR A 252 -0.25 21.20 -10.17
N VAL A 253 0.16 20.60 -9.05
CA VAL A 253 1.16 21.15 -8.11
C VAL A 253 2.37 20.25 -8.04
N ARG A 254 3.55 20.86 -8.06
CA ARG A 254 4.85 20.19 -8.00
C ARG A 254 5.52 20.43 -6.65
N TYR A 255 6.17 19.38 -6.15
CA TYR A 255 6.98 19.36 -4.94
C TYR A 255 8.34 18.74 -5.27
N THR A 256 9.42 19.47 -4.99
CA THR A 256 10.79 19.00 -5.25
C THR A 256 11.52 18.68 -3.95
N GLY A 257 12.27 17.59 -3.93
CA GLY A 257 13.12 17.19 -2.81
C GLY A 257 14.40 16.51 -3.28
N LYS A 258 15.40 16.44 -2.40
CA LYS A 258 16.67 15.74 -2.65
C LYS A 258 16.46 14.25 -2.92
N HIS A 259 15.45 13.66 -2.29
CA HIS A 259 15.10 12.25 -2.38
C HIS A 259 13.61 12.05 -2.10
N PHE A 260 13.07 10.87 -2.43
CA PHE A 260 11.63 10.61 -2.43
C PHE A 260 10.94 10.93 -1.08
N TRP A 261 11.56 10.58 0.04
CA TRP A 261 11.05 10.83 1.40
C TRP A 261 10.74 12.30 1.64
N GLN A 262 11.62 13.19 1.18
CA GLN A 262 11.49 14.63 1.37
C GLN A 262 10.34 15.16 0.52
N ALA A 263 10.34 14.82 -0.78
CA ALA A 263 9.30 15.26 -1.71
C ALA A 263 7.91 14.74 -1.30
N PHE A 264 7.81 13.47 -0.91
CA PHE A 264 6.57 12.83 -0.48
C PHE A 264 6.01 13.46 0.78
N HIS A 265 6.82 13.61 1.85
CA HIS A 265 6.31 14.19 3.09
C HIS A 265 6.00 15.69 2.95
N HIS A 266 6.68 16.39 2.05
CA HIS A 266 6.28 17.74 1.65
C HIS A 266 4.92 17.74 0.93
N ALA A 267 4.72 16.88 -0.07
CA ALA A 267 3.49 16.78 -0.86
C ALA A 267 2.29 16.28 -0.03
N THR A 268 2.49 15.37 0.90
CA THR A 268 1.42 14.75 1.69
C THR A 268 1.14 15.53 2.98
N TYR A 269 2.18 15.82 3.77
CA TYR A 269 2.03 16.35 5.13
C TYR A 269 2.49 17.80 5.31
N GLY A 270 3.08 18.43 4.28
CA GLY A 270 3.69 19.76 4.41
C GLY A 270 4.93 19.75 5.30
N LYS A 271 5.61 18.61 5.42
CA LYS A 271 6.77 18.41 6.30
C LYS A 271 7.98 17.96 5.46
N PRO A 272 8.64 18.87 4.72
CA PRO A 272 9.82 18.52 3.94
C PRO A 272 10.95 17.98 4.83
N ASP A 273 11.12 18.51 6.05
CA ASP A 273 12.25 18.16 6.92
C ASP A 273 11.97 16.97 7.85
N LEU A 274 10.99 16.13 7.51
CA LEU A 274 10.75 14.93 8.29
C LEU A 274 11.97 13.99 8.19
N PRO A 275 12.62 13.63 9.31
CA PRO A 275 13.82 12.82 9.28
C PRO A 275 13.51 11.43 8.72
N LEU A 276 14.52 10.83 8.08
CA LEU A 276 14.46 9.41 7.72
C LEU A 276 14.40 8.59 9.02
N PRO A 277 13.55 7.55 9.08
CA PRO A 277 13.57 6.62 10.20
C PRO A 277 14.93 5.93 10.28
N GLU A 278 15.46 5.85 11.50
CA GLU A 278 16.69 5.13 11.82
C GLU A 278 16.47 3.62 11.73
#